data_AF-A0A839D0L2-F1
#
_entry.id   AF-A0A839D0L2-F1
#
_cell.length_a   1.000
_cell.length_b   1.000
_cell.length_c   1.000
_cell.angle_alpha   90.00
_cell.angle_beta   90.00
_cell.angle_gamma   90.00
#
_symmetry.space_group_name_H-M   'P 1'
#
loop_
_entity.id
_entity.type
_entity.pdbx_description
1 polymer ?
#
loop_
_entity_poly.entity_id
_entity_poly.type
_entity_poly.pdbx_seq_one_letter_code
_entity_poly.pdbx_strand_id
1 'polypeptide(L)'
;MLLSQLFHFLGGTSKPAAADWVMNQLPEIYQPVMKRAKSICIGVENEYWEDIEVLIKSCADFMADKINEQISLVNFDEPDKLIKLAEEPFSRDPSLRSE
;
A
#
# COMPACT_ATOMS: atom_id res chain seq x y z
N MET A 1 -5.49 -11.45 14.25
CA MET A 1 -4.35 -10.54 14.55
C MET A 1 -3.51 -10.19 13.33
N LEU A 2 -3.26 -11.09 12.36
CA LEU A 2 -2.40 -10.81 11.20
C LEU A 2 -3.00 -9.79 10.20
N LEU A 3 -4.33 -9.77 10.02
CA LEU A 3 -4.99 -8.86 9.06
C LEU A 3 -5.01 -7.39 9.49
N SER A 4 -5.24 -7.10 10.78
CA SER A 4 -5.17 -5.72 11.26
C SER A 4 -3.76 -5.15 11.14
N GLN A 5 -2.72 -6.00 11.26
CA GLN A 5 -1.33 -5.61 11.06
C GLN A 5 -1.08 -5.22 9.59
N LEU A 6 -1.57 -6.02 8.63
CA LEU A 6 -1.48 -5.72 7.20
C LEU A 6 -2.12 -4.36 6.85
N PHE A 7 -3.28 -4.07 7.44
CA PHE A 7 -3.99 -2.80 7.23
C PHE A 7 -3.43 -1.62 8.00
N HIS A 8 -2.69 -1.86 9.08
CA HIS A 8 -1.99 -0.82 9.84
C HIS A 8 -0.74 -0.33 9.08
N PHE A 9 -0.12 -1.19 8.28
CA PHE A 9 1.05 -0.82 7.46
C PHE A 9 0.73 0.05 6.24
N LEU A 10 -0.53 0.09 5.77
CA LEU A 10 -0.96 0.86 4.58
C LEU A 10 -1.45 2.28 4.92
N GLY A 11 -0.73 2.96 5.83
CA GLY A 11 -1.10 4.29 6.34
C GLY A 11 -1.25 5.35 5.24
N GLY A 12 -2.46 5.92 5.12
CA GLY A 12 -2.66 7.24 4.55
C GLY A 12 -2.91 7.34 3.04
N THR A 13 -3.91 6.61 2.52
CA THR A 13 -4.87 7.00 1.45
C THR A 13 -5.68 5.74 1.13
N SER A 14 -6.92 5.65 1.63
CA SER A 14 -7.91 4.58 1.36
C SER A 14 -7.32 3.16 1.22
N LYS A 15 -7.30 2.37 2.30
CA LYS A 15 -6.76 0.98 2.35
C LYS A 15 -6.97 0.12 1.06
N PRO A 16 -8.11 0.22 0.34
CA PRO A 16 -8.29 -0.45 -0.95
C PRO A 16 -7.39 0.04 -2.10
N ALA A 17 -7.09 1.34 -2.18
CA ALA A 17 -6.21 1.92 -3.20
C ALA A 17 -4.75 1.47 -3.00
N ALA A 18 -4.31 1.36 -1.75
CA ALA A 18 -3.01 0.78 -1.44
C ALA A 18 -2.95 -0.71 -1.83
N ALA A 19 -4.04 -1.47 -1.61
CA ALA A 19 -4.12 -2.85 -2.08
C ALA A 19 -4.04 -2.96 -3.62
N ASP A 20 -4.66 -2.04 -4.36
CA ASP A 20 -4.56 -1.96 -5.82
C ASP A 20 -3.12 -1.72 -6.30
N TRP A 21 -2.41 -0.81 -5.64
CA TRP A 21 -1.00 -0.57 -5.94
C TRP A 21 -0.12 -1.80 -5.64
N VAL A 22 -0.32 -2.44 -4.48
CA VAL A 22 0.45 -3.62 -4.07
C VAL A 22 0.23 -4.80 -5.02
N MET A 23 -0.99 -5.01 -5.52
CA MET A 23 -1.28 -6.13 -6.43
C MET A 23 -0.41 -6.15 -7.70
N ASN A 24 0.07 -4.99 -8.17
CA ASN A 24 0.97 -4.91 -9.33
C ASN A 24 2.43 -5.23 -8.99
N GLN A 25 2.82 -5.20 -7.72
CA GLN A 25 4.18 -5.42 -7.24
C GLN A 25 4.37 -6.78 -6.57
N LEU A 26 3.26 -7.44 -6.25
CA LEU A 26 3.23 -8.71 -5.55
C LEU A 26 3.37 -9.87 -6.55
N PRO A 27 4.17 -10.91 -6.22
CA PRO A 27 4.17 -12.15 -6.96
C PRO A 27 2.75 -12.71 -7.16
N GLU A 28 2.47 -13.27 -8.34
CA GLU A 28 1.13 -13.79 -8.69
C GLU A 28 0.58 -14.78 -7.67
N ILE A 29 1.47 -15.60 -7.07
CA ILE A 29 1.13 -16.57 -6.02
C ILE A 29 0.47 -15.94 -4.80
N TYR A 30 0.76 -14.68 -4.49
CA TYR A 30 0.21 -13.99 -3.32
C TYR A 30 -0.97 -13.08 -3.65
N GLN A 31 -1.27 -12.87 -4.93
CA GLN A 31 -2.41 -12.04 -5.35
C GLN A 31 -3.76 -12.50 -4.76
N PRO A 32 -4.05 -13.81 -4.60
CA PRO A 32 -5.30 -14.25 -3.97
C PRO A 32 -5.48 -13.70 -2.56
N VAL A 33 -4.40 -13.65 -1.77
CA VAL A 33 -4.40 -13.10 -0.40
C VAL A 33 -4.74 -11.61 -0.43
N MET A 34 -4.10 -10.84 -1.31
CA MET A 34 -4.32 -9.38 -1.39
C MET A 34 -5.70 -9.02 -1.93
N LYS A 35 -6.19 -9.75 -2.96
CA LYS A 35 -7.54 -9.57 -3.51
C LYS A 35 -8.61 -9.81 -2.45
N ARG A 36 -8.50 -10.90 -1.70
CA ARG A 36 -9.47 -11.20 -0.65
C ARG A 36 -9.41 -10.21 0.50
N ALA A 37 -8.20 -9.84 0.94
CA ALA A 37 -8.04 -8.81 1.97
C ALA A 37 -8.73 -7.51 1.54
N LYS A 38 -8.55 -7.09 0.28
CA LYS A 38 -9.27 -5.95 -0.29
C LYS A 38 -10.78 -6.14 -0.23
N SER A 39 -11.32 -7.25 -0.76
CA SER A 39 -12.77 -7.53 -0.78
C SER A 39 -13.40 -7.49 0.61
N ILE A 40 -12.75 -8.07 1.61
CA ILE A 40 -13.20 -8.05 3.01
C ILE A 40 -13.16 -6.62 3.56
N CYS A 41 -12.09 -5.87 3.30
CA CYS A 41 -11.94 -4.50 3.78
C CYS A 41 -13.01 -3.54 3.23
N ILE A 42 -13.49 -3.77 2.01
CA ILE A 42 -14.58 -2.97 1.41
C ILE A 42 -15.97 -3.54 1.70
N GLY A 43 -16.06 -4.64 2.45
CA GLY A 43 -17.32 -5.29 2.81
C GLY A 43 -18.02 -6.02 1.65
N VAL A 44 -17.29 -6.35 0.57
CA VAL A 44 -17.82 -7.13 -0.55
C VAL A 44 -17.89 -8.62 -0.22
N GLU A 45 -16.93 -9.10 0.56
CA GLU A 45 -16.87 -10.48 1.02
C GLU A 45 -16.85 -10.55 2.55
N ASN A 46 -17.44 -11.61 3.11
CA ASN A 46 -17.24 -11.95 4.52
C ASN A 46 -15.81 -12.46 4.75
N GLU A 47 -15.38 -12.52 6.01
CA GLU A 47 -14.06 -13.07 6.35
C GLU A 47 -14.02 -14.60 6.19
N TYR A 48 -13.15 -15.10 5.32
CA TYR A 48 -12.84 -16.53 5.13
C TYR A 48 -11.43 -16.71 4.55
N TRP A 49 -10.70 -17.75 4.99
CA TRP A 49 -9.26 -17.88 4.71
C TRP A 49 -8.78 -19.31 4.52
N GLU A 50 -9.62 -20.29 4.79
CA GLU A 50 -9.27 -21.71 4.92
C GLU A 50 -8.69 -22.29 3.62
N ASP A 51 -9.13 -21.80 2.47
CA ASP A 51 -8.68 -22.23 1.14
C ASP A 51 -7.33 -21.64 0.71
N ILE A 52 -6.90 -20.53 1.34
CA ILE A 52 -5.62 -19.86 1.03
C ILE A 52 -4.71 -19.71 2.25
N GLU A 53 -5.03 -20.38 3.35
CA GLU A 53 -4.36 -20.24 4.65
C GLU A 53 -2.85 -20.44 4.53
N VAL A 54 -2.44 -21.42 3.72
CA VAL A 54 -1.04 -21.77 3.44
C VAL A 54 -0.24 -20.62 2.83
N LEU A 55 -0.90 -19.68 2.15
CA LEU A 55 -0.28 -18.54 1.48
C LEU A 55 -0.19 -17.30 2.37
N ILE A 56 -1.00 -17.22 3.44
CA ILE A 56 -1.12 -16.00 4.26
C ILE A 56 0.21 -15.66 4.92
N LYS A 57 0.83 -16.64 5.57
CA LYS A 57 2.10 -16.42 6.27
C LYS A 57 3.22 -16.03 5.29
N SER A 58 3.38 -16.77 4.21
CA SER A 58 4.41 -16.49 3.19
C SER A 58 4.22 -15.13 2.52
N CYS A 59 2.96 -14.72 2.30
CA CYS A 59 2.64 -13.40 1.78
C CYS A 59 3.02 -12.29 2.77
N ALA A 60 2.67 -12.45 4.06
CA ALA A 60 2.99 -11.49 5.10
C ALA A 60 4.51 -11.35 5.31
N ASP A 61 5.24 -12.46 5.36
CA ASP A 61 6.70 -12.49 5.47
C ASP A 61 7.33 -11.77 4.27
N PHE A 62 6.89 -12.07 3.04
CA PHE A 62 7.38 -11.40 1.83
C PHE A 62 7.19 -9.89 1.85
N MET A 63 6.01 -9.41 2.26
CA MET A 63 5.76 -7.97 2.36
C MET A 63 6.61 -7.31 3.45
N ALA A 64 6.78 -7.98 4.60
CA ALA A 64 7.63 -7.49 5.69
C ALA A 64 9.09 -7.37 5.25
N ASP A 65 9.62 -8.40 4.58
CA ASP A 65 10.97 -8.40 4.03
C ASP A 65 11.15 -7.25 3.02
N LYS A 66 10.17 -7.05 2.13
CA LYS A 66 10.24 -5.98 1.14
C LYS A 66 10.26 -4.59 1.77
N ILE A 67 9.49 -4.39 2.83
CA ILE A 67 9.49 -3.13 3.59
C ILE A 67 10.83 -2.94 4.29
N ASN A 68 11.36 -3.98 4.94
CA ASN A 68 12.64 -3.92 5.64
C ASN A 68 13.81 -3.62 4.68
N GLU A 69 13.81 -4.20 3.48
CA GLU A 69 14.77 -3.84 2.42
C GLU A 69 14.74 -2.34 2.14
N GLN A 70 13.56 -1.76 1.94
CA GLN A 70 13.41 -0.33 1.63
C GLN A 70 13.83 0.56 2.81
N ILE A 71 13.46 0.20 4.04
CA ILE A 71 13.86 0.92 5.26
C ILE A 71 15.39 0.92 5.42
N SER A 72 16.06 -0.21 5.12
CA SER A 72 17.51 -0.30 5.22
C SER A 72 18.26 0.59 4.21
N LEU A 73 17.62 0.94 3.10
CA LEU A 73 18.16 1.83 2.06
C LEU A 73 17.91 3.31 2.39
N VAL A 74 17.01 3.61 3.31
CA VAL A 74 16.72 4.97 3.74
C VAL A 74 17.75 5.39 4.78
N ASN A 75 18.60 6.35 4.42
CA ASN A 75 19.48 6.99 5.40
C ASN A 75 18.67 7.99 6.23
N PHE A 76 18.34 7.62 7.47
CA PHE A 76 17.55 8.44 8.40
C PHE A 76 18.28 9.71 8.88
N ASP A 77 19.56 9.87 8.54
CA ASP A 77 20.37 11.03 8.92
C ASP A 77 20.06 12.30 8.09
N GLU A 78 19.32 12.21 6.98
CA GLU A 78 18.88 13.37 6.17
C GLU A 78 17.37 13.27 5.81
N PRO A 79 16.45 13.57 6.76
CA PRO A 79 15.00 13.43 6.54
C PRO A 79 14.43 14.36 5.46
N ASP A 80 15.10 15.48 5.17
CA ASP A 80 14.59 16.53 4.27
C ASP A 80 14.80 16.25 2.78
N LYS A 81 15.60 15.24 2.41
CA LYS A 81 15.87 14.93 1.00
C LYS A 81 14.94 13.90 0.37
N LEU A 82 14.13 13.18 1.17
CA LEU A 82 13.56 11.90 0.73
C LEU A 82 12.10 11.95 0.27
N ILE A 83 11.38 13.06 0.46
CA ILE A 83 10.00 13.18 -0.05
C ILE A 83 9.88 14.40 -0.94
N LYS A 84 10.54 14.36 -2.11
CA LYS A 84 10.03 15.09 -3.28
C LYS A 84 8.94 14.25 -3.92
N LEU A 85 7.73 14.30 -3.34
CA LEU A 85 6.52 14.07 -4.13
C LEU A 85 6.61 15.03 -5.32
N ALA A 86 6.48 14.50 -6.54
CA ALA A 86 6.53 15.30 -7.75
C ALA A 86 5.58 16.48 -7.58
N GLU A 87 6.14 17.68 -7.39
CA GLU A 87 5.39 18.92 -7.53
C GLU A 87 5.00 18.98 -9.01
N GLU A 88 3.79 18.49 -9.31
CA GLU A 88 3.06 18.93 -10.49
C GLU A 88 3.08 20.46 -10.47
N PRO A 89 3.64 21.14 -11.48
CA PRO A 89 3.66 22.59 -11.49
C PRO A 89 2.21 23.06 -11.63
N PHE A 90 1.63 23.52 -10.52
CA PHE A 90 0.44 24.35 -10.54
C PHE A 90 0.80 25.62 -11.35
N SER A 91 0.52 25.59 -12.65
CA SER A 91 0.51 26.79 -13.47
C SER A 91 -0.63 27.66 -12.95
N ARG A 92 -0.29 28.58 -12.05
CA ARG A 92 -1.18 29.62 -11.57
C ARG A 92 -1.50 30.52 -12.76
N ASP A 93 -2.63 30.28 -13.41
CA ASP A 93 -3.09 31.09 -14.54
C ASP A 93 -3.49 32.48 -14.01
N PRO A 94 -2.77 33.57 -14.35
CA PRO A 94 -3.07 34.90 -13.86
C PRO A 94 -4.04 35.58 -14.84
N SER A 95 -5.24 35.03 -14.96
CA SER A 95 -6.31 35.69 -15.73
C SER A 95 -7.66 35.40 -15.10
N LEU A 96 -8.02 36.24 -14.13
CA LEU A 96 -9.38 36.75 -13.92
C LEU A 96 -9.33 37.80 -12.81
N ARG A 97 -8.84 38.99 -13.20
CA ARG A 97 -9.15 40.24 -12.51
C ARG A 97 -9.47 41.29 -13.56
N SER A 98 -10.76 41.41 -13.87
CA SER A 98 -11.48 42.47 -14.59
C SER A 98 -12.93 41.95 -14.58
N GLU A 99 -13.95 42.57 -13.99
CA GLU A 99 -14.22 43.96 -13.57
C GLU A 99 -15.03 43.97 -12.27
#